data_AF-A0A952BZU5-F1
#
_entry.id   AF-A0A952BZU5-F1
#
_cell.length_a   1.000
_cell.length_b   1.000
_cell.length_c   1.000
_cell.angle_alpha   90.00
_cell.angle_beta   90.00
_cell.angle_gamma   90.00
#
_symmetry.space_group_name_H-M   'P 1'
#
loop_
_entity.id
_entity.type
_entity.pdbx_description
1 polymer ?
#
loop_
_entity_poly.entity_id
_entity_poly.type
_entity_poly.pdbx_seq_one_letter_code
_entity_poly.pdbx_strand_id
1 'polypeptide(L)'
;MSGGAWVLALAPLILLGVVLAYLVVTGGGLTELAGPPVEQVSIQRITLPDAGVIQVEVVNDGPQEVTIPQVQVDDAYFYFEANPSTTIPRLGRATFTIHYPWVKDEAHRIALVSSLGALFEGEIPVAVATPHTSFNLFLQFGLVGLYVGVVPIGLGLLWYPFMRRLSKAAMNFILALTVGLLVYLAIGTWLDANEFAAELPAFWQGVPMVLFIALITLGVLLALGGARRDAETSALGVAYRIAFGIGLHNLGEGLAIGAAFASGEAALGTFLILGFTLHNITEGVGIAAPIVQRSPGIRHFVLLLLIAGGPAIFGTWIGGFAFDPVLATIFLAIGVGAILQVVWEVSKLVARDAAKQRQPLVNWVTLGGVVAGLALMYFTAFMVKF
;
A
#
# COMPACT_ATOMS: atom_id res chain seq x y z
N MET A 1 9.87 -33.13 -27.93
CA MET A 1 9.00 -34.06 -27.17
C MET A 1 8.29 -34.95 -28.16
N SER A 2 8.26 -36.28 -27.95
CA SER A 2 7.57 -37.22 -28.85
C SER A 2 6.05 -37.03 -28.81
N GLY A 3 5.32 -37.49 -29.84
CA GLY A 3 3.86 -37.39 -29.89
C GLY A 3 3.16 -38.03 -28.67
N GLY A 4 3.70 -39.11 -28.13
CA GLY A 4 3.20 -39.75 -26.90
C GLY A 4 3.38 -38.90 -25.64
N ALA A 5 4.44 -38.10 -25.56
CA ALA A 5 4.67 -37.20 -24.43
C ALA A 5 3.67 -36.02 -24.41
N TRP A 6 3.24 -35.56 -25.59
CA TRP A 6 2.18 -34.55 -25.70
C TRP A 6 0.81 -35.09 -25.31
N VAL A 7 0.50 -36.34 -25.64
CA VAL A 7 -0.74 -37.00 -25.21
C VAL A 7 -0.80 -37.10 -23.68
N LEU A 8 0.30 -37.49 -23.03
CA LEU A 8 0.37 -37.54 -21.56
C LEU A 8 0.27 -36.16 -20.89
N ALA A 9 0.73 -35.09 -21.56
CA ALA A 9 0.61 -33.72 -21.06
C ALA A 9 -0.79 -33.11 -21.29
N LEU A 10 -1.43 -33.41 -22.42
CA LEU A 10 -2.72 -32.86 -22.80
C LEU A 10 -3.90 -33.64 -22.20
N ALA A 11 -3.77 -34.95 -21.98
CA ALA A 11 -4.86 -35.77 -21.45
C ALA A 11 -5.40 -35.28 -20.10
N PRO A 12 -4.58 -34.89 -19.10
CA PRO A 12 -5.09 -34.31 -17.85
C PRO A 12 -5.84 -32.99 -18.05
N LEU A 13 -5.37 -32.14 -18.99
CA LEU A 13 -6.03 -30.86 -19.29
C LEU A 13 -7.37 -31.05 -20.00
N ILE A 14 -7.45 -32.01 -20.93
CA ILE A 14 -8.69 -32.37 -21.61
C ILE A 14 -9.68 -32.98 -20.61
N LEU A 15 -9.23 -33.91 -19.77
CA LEU A 15 -10.06 -34.50 -18.70
C LEU A 15 -10.56 -33.42 -17.72
N LEU A 16 -9.70 -32.48 -17.33
CA LEU A 16 -10.09 -31.34 -16.52
C LEU A 16 -11.18 -30.52 -17.22
N GLY A 17 -11.02 -30.22 -18.52
CA GLY A 17 -12.03 -29.51 -19.31
C GLY A 17 -13.38 -30.25 -19.35
N VAL A 18 -13.36 -31.58 -19.52
CA VAL A 18 -14.57 -32.42 -19.50
C VAL A 18 -15.23 -32.40 -18.12
N VAL A 19 -14.46 -32.54 -17.05
CA VAL A 19 -14.97 -32.50 -15.67
C VAL A 19 -15.58 -31.13 -15.35
N LEU A 20 -14.91 -30.03 -15.71
CA LEU A 20 -15.42 -28.68 -15.52
C LEU A 20 -16.71 -28.44 -16.31
N ALA A 21 -16.76 -28.86 -17.58
CA ALA A 21 -17.97 -28.75 -18.39
C ALA A 21 -19.14 -29.55 -17.79
N TYR A 22 -18.87 -30.77 -17.33
CA TYR A 22 -19.87 -31.60 -16.65
C TYR A 22 -20.38 -30.93 -15.36
N LEU A 23 -19.49 -30.38 -14.53
CA LEU A 23 -19.86 -29.67 -13.30
C LEU A 23 -20.71 -28.44 -13.59
N VAL A 24 -20.36 -27.64 -14.61
CA VAL A 24 -21.13 -26.45 -14.99
C VAL A 24 -22.52 -26.84 -15.50
N VAL A 25 -22.63 -27.84 -16.38
CA VAL A 25 -23.91 -28.29 -16.94
C VAL A 25 -24.83 -28.90 -15.89
N THR A 26 -24.28 -29.64 -14.93
CA THR A 26 -25.06 -30.33 -13.89
C THR A 26 -25.28 -29.50 -12.64
N GLY A 27 -24.71 -28.30 -12.54
CA GLY A 27 -24.66 -27.54 -11.28
C GLY A 27 -23.97 -28.33 -10.16
N GLY A 28 -23.01 -29.20 -10.52
CA GLY A 28 -22.36 -30.15 -9.62
C GLY A 28 -23.27 -31.25 -9.08
N GLY A 29 -24.48 -31.43 -9.61
CA GLY A 29 -25.47 -32.39 -9.11
C GLY A 29 -26.14 -31.99 -7.78
N LEU A 30 -25.98 -30.72 -7.37
CA LEU A 30 -26.46 -30.19 -6.09
C LEU A 30 -27.57 -29.14 -6.27
N THR A 31 -28.35 -29.24 -7.35
CA THR A 31 -29.42 -28.27 -7.67
C THR A 31 -30.50 -28.17 -6.59
N GLU A 32 -30.72 -29.24 -5.82
CA GLU A 32 -31.64 -29.25 -4.67
C GLU A 32 -31.13 -28.42 -3.47
N LEU A 33 -29.85 -28.03 -3.46
CA LEU A 33 -29.22 -27.17 -2.45
C LEU A 33 -28.99 -25.73 -2.96
N ALA A 34 -29.57 -25.36 -4.11
CA ALA A 34 -29.43 -24.00 -4.65
C ALA A 34 -30.12 -22.99 -3.73
N GLY A 35 -29.32 -22.17 -3.04
CA GLY A 35 -29.78 -21.02 -2.26
C GLY A 35 -30.21 -19.84 -3.15
N PRO A 36 -30.67 -18.73 -2.55
CA PRO A 36 -30.94 -17.50 -3.30
C PRO A 36 -29.68 -17.01 -4.03
N PRO A 37 -29.85 -16.22 -5.12
CA PRO A 37 -28.75 -15.52 -5.76
C PRO A 37 -27.83 -14.86 -4.75
N VAL A 38 -26.53 -15.09 -4.91
CA VAL A 38 -25.52 -14.37 -4.13
C VAL A 38 -25.34 -13.00 -4.79
N GLU A 39 -25.95 -11.97 -4.20
CA GLU A 39 -25.72 -10.59 -4.63
C GLU A 39 -24.52 -10.02 -3.87
N GLN A 40 -23.53 -9.54 -4.61
CA GLN A 40 -22.39 -8.81 -4.06
C GLN A 40 -22.14 -7.60 -4.96
N VAL A 41 -22.16 -6.42 -4.34
CA VAL A 41 -21.88 -5.14 -4.97
C VAL A 41 -20.93 -4.40 -4.04
N SER A 42 -19.79 -4.00 -4.60
CA SER A 42 -18.79 -3.20 -3.90
C SER A 42 -18.91 -1.75 -4.33
N ILE A 43 -19.06 -0.85 -3.35
CA ILE A 43 -18.96 0.60 -3.57
C ILE A 43 -17.47 0.94 -3.74
N GLN A 44 -17.11 1.45 -4.90
CA GLN A 44 -15.73 1.78 -5.24
C GLN A 44 -15.38 3.21 -4.82
N ARG A 45 -16.33 4.13 -4.92
CA ARG A 45 -16.09 5.55 -4.66
C ARG A 45 -17.39 6.28 -4.37
N ILE A 46 -17.35 7.20 -3.41
CA ILE A 46 -18.39 8.19 -3.17
C ILE A 46 -17.77 9.57 -3.39
N THR A 47 -18.40 10.40 -4.22
CA THR A 47 -17.97 11.79 -4.47
C THR A 47 -19.13 12.76 -4.28
N LEU A 48 -18.79 13.99 -3.92
CA LEU A 48 -19.70 15.11 -3.73
C LEU A 48 -19.30 16.20 -4.75
N PRO A 49 -19.58 16.00 -6.05
CA PRO A 49 -19.06 16.84 -7.12
C PRO A 49 -19.58 18.29 -7.06
N ASP A 50 -20.83 18.45 -6.62
CA ASP A 50 -21.52 19.72 -6.52
C ASP A 50 -22.34 19.77 -5.23
N ALA A 51 -22.71 20.98 -4.81
CA ALA A 51 -23.63 21.17 -3.70
C ALA A 51 -24.96 20.47 -3.99
N GLY A 52 -25.38 19.58 -3.10
CA GLY A 52 -26.64 18.85 -3.25
C GLY A 52 -26.61 17.63 -4.18
N VAL A 53 -25.42 17.17 -4.57
CA VAL A 53 -25.23 15.96 -5.39
C VAL A 53 -24.26 15.01 -4.69
N ILE A 54 -24.66 13.74 -4.62
CA ILE A 54 -23.81 12.61 -4.21
C ILE A 54 -23.70 11.65 -5.40
N GLN A 55 -22.50 11.22 -5.75
CA GLN A 55 -22.26 10.19 -6.75
C GLN A 55 -21.64 8.96 -6.10
N VAL A 56 -22.21 7.79 -6.40
CA VAL A 56 -21.76 6.49 -5.87
C VAL A 56 -21.39 5.60 -7.05
N GLU A 57 -20.10 5.28 -7.18
CA GLU A 57 -19.59 4.33 -8.16
C GLU A 57 -19.55 2.94 -7.56
N VAL A 58 -20.09 1.96 -8.27
CA VAL A 58 -20.15 0.57 -7.80
C VAL A 58 -19.68 -0.43 -8.86
N VAL A 59 -19.25 -1.59 -8.39
CA VAL A 59 -18.92 -2.78 -9.19
C VAL A 59 -19.74 -3.96 -8.67
N ASN A 60 -20.36 -4.71 -9.58
CA ASN A 60 -20.93 -6.01 -9.24
C ASN A 60 -19.82 -7.07 -9.23
N ASP A 61 -19.43 -7.51 -8.04
CA ASP A 61 -18.41 -8.55 -7.83
C ASP A 61 -19.03 -9.94 -7.60
N GLY A 62 -20.35 -10.02 -7.61
CA GLY A 62 -21.12 -11.25 -7.53
C GLY A 62 -21.09 -12.13 -8.79
N PRO A 63 -21.53 -13.39 -8.68
CA PRO A 63 -21.59 -14.34 -9.78
C PRO A 63 -22.70 -14.06 -10.81
N GLN A 64 -23.70 -13.25 -10.46
CA GLN A 64 -24.91 -12.99 -11.24
C GLN A 64 -25.16 -11.48 -11.37
N GLU A 65 -26.05 -11.08 -12.28
CA GLU A 65 -26.48 -9.68 -12.38
C GLU A 65 -27.27 -9.25 -11.13
N VAL A 66 -27.11 -7.99 -10.74
CA VAL A 66 -27.78 -7.40 -9.58
C VAL A 66 -28.57 -6.18 -10.05
N THR A 67 -29.82 -6.05 -9.60
CA THR A 67 -30.64 -4.86 -9.90
C THR A 67 -30.85 -4.05 -8.62
N ILE A 68 -30.53 -2.75 -8.68
CA ILE A 68 -30.67 -1.79 -7.58
C ILE A 68 -31.76 -0.78 -7.93
N PRO A 69 -33.02 -1.03 -7.54
CA PRO A 69 -34.14 -0.13 -7.84
C PRO A 69 -34.27 1.04 -6.86
N GLN A 70 -33.58 1.03 -5.72
CA GLN A 70 -33.78 1.98 -4.63
C GLN A 70 -32.44 2.40 -4.00
N VAL A 71 -32.39 3.66 -3.58
CA VAL A 71 -31.27 4.24 -2.84
C VAL A 71 -31.81 4.98 -1.62
N GLN A 72 -31.13 4.80 -0.48
CA GLN A 72 -31.38 5.53 0.74
C GLN A 72 -30.19 6.43 1.08
N VAL A 73 -30.47 7.61 1.62
CA VAL A 73 -29.51 8.47 2.31
C VAL A 73 -30.08 8.77 3.69
N ASP A 74 -29.32 8.45 4.74
CA ASP A 74 -29.73 8.59 6.14
C ASP A 74 -31.10 7.95 6.43
N ASP A 75 -31.25 6.68 5.98
CA ASP A 75 -32.44 5.83 6.10
C ASP A 75 -33.71 6.36 5.38
N ALA A 76 -33.60 7.43 4.58
CA ALA A 76 -34.68 7.97 3.76
C ALA A 76 -34.47 7.67 2.27
N TYR A 77 -35.54 7.35 1.55
CA TYR A 77 -35.47 7.05 0.11
C TYR A 77 -35.37 8.32 -0.74
N PHE A 78 -34.45 8.32 -1.71
CA PHE A 78 -34.24 9.44 -2.62
C PHE A 78 -34.32 9.04 -4.09
N TYR A 79 -34.64 10.02 -4.93
CA TYR A 79 -34.52 9.90 -6.38
C TYR A 79 -33.05 9.87 -6.79
N PHE A 80 -32.76 9.05 -7.80
CA PHE A 80 -31.42 8.88 -8.33
C PHE A 80 -31.46 8.63 -9.83
N GLU A 81 -30.33 8.86 -10.48
CA GLU A 81 -30.05 8.46 -11.85
C GLU A 81 -28.94 7.40 -11.85
N ALA A 82 -29.11 6.31 -12.60
CA ALA A 82 -28.10 5.25 -12.73
C ALA A 82 -27.57 5.19 -14.16
N ASN A 83 -26.25 5.20 -14.31
CA ASN A 83 -25.55 5.08 -15.59
C ASN A 83 -24.56 3.90 -15.54
N PRO A 84 -24.61 2.91 -16.46
CA PRO A 84 -25.49 2.81 -17.62
C PRO A 84 -26.92 2.37 -17.31
N SER A 85 -27.15 1.68 -16.20
CA SER A 85 -28.48 1.24 -15.77
C SER A 85 -28.47 0.82 -14.29
N THR A 86 -29.66 0.56 -13.74
CA THR A 86 -29.84 -0.04 -12.40
C THR A 86 -29.52 -1.53 -12.34
N THR A 87 -29.39 -2.19 -13.48
CA THR A 87 -29.11 -3.64 -13.58
C THR A 87 -27.66 -3.83 -14.01
N ILE A 88 -26.85 -4.27 -13.07
CA ILE A 88 -25.40 -4.32 -13.20
C ILE A 88 -25.01 -5.77 -13.53
N PRO A 89 -24.49 -6.07 -14.73
CA PRO A 89 -24.03 -7.42 -15.05
C PRO A 89 -22.82 -7.79 -14.18
N ARG A 90 -22.50 -9.08 -14.08
CA ARG A 90 -21.29 -9.54 -13.38
C ARG A 90 -20.04 -8.84 -13.92
N LEU A 91 -19.20 -8.31 -13.01
CA LEU A 91 -18.04 -7.45 -13.29
C LEU A 91 -18.37 -6.13 -13.99
N GLY A 92 -19.65 -5.78 -14.07
CA GLY A 92 -20.15 -4.51 -14.58
C GLY A 92 -19.99 -3.40 -13.55
N ARG A 93 -20.05 -2.16 -14.06
CA ARG A 93 -19.97 -0.93 -13.27
C ARG A 93 -21.22 -0.08 -13.50
N ALA A 94 -21.62 0.64 -12.47
CA ALA A 94 -22.63 1.67 -12.57
C ALA A 94 -22.31 2.85 -11.63
N THR A 95 -22.75 4.04 -12.00
CA THR A 95 -22.69 5.24 -11.18
C THR A 95 -24.11 5.67 -10.84
N PHE A 96 -24.41 5.80 -9.55
CA PHE A 96 -25.66 6.31 -9.01
C PHE A 96 -25.49 7.77 -8.63
N THR A 97 -26.21 8.67 -9.28
CA THR A 97 -26.22 10.11 -8.96
C THR A 97 -27.48 10.41 -8.15
N ILE A 98 -27.30 10.87 -6.92
CA ILE A 98 -28.36 11.13 -5.94
C ILE A 98 -28.44 12.64 -5.70
N HIS A 99 -29.62 13.22 -5.91
CA HIS A 99 -29.87 14.62 -5.61
C HIS A 99 -30.26 14.78 -4.14
N TYR A 100 -29.24 14.93 -3.29
CA TYR A 100 -29.38 15.03 -1.84
C TYR A 100 -28.70 16.31 -1.33
N PRO A 101 -29.43 17.23 -0.67
CA PRO A 101 -28.90 18.50 -0.16
C PRO A 101 -28.02 18.31 1.08
N TRP A 102 -26.88 17.64 0.92
CA TRP A 102 -25.91 17.41 1.99
C TRP A 102 -25.41 18.72 2.60
N VAL A 103 -25.12 18.69 3.89
CA VAL A 103 -24.59 19.83 4.64
C VAL A 103 -23.11 19.59 4.90
N LYS A 104 -22.30 20.63 4.73
CA LYS A 104 -20.86 20.54 4.93
C LYS A 104 -20.55 20.08 6.37
N ASP A 105 -19.58 19.19 6.49
CA ASP A 105 -19.06 18.65 7.75
C ASP A 105 -20.03 17.71 8.50
N GLU A 106 -21.14 17.30 7.86
CA GLU A 106 -22.02 16.24 8.36
C GLU A 106 -21.62 14.85 7.86
N ALA A 107 -21.92 13.82 8.66
CA ALA A 107 -21.77 12.44 8.25
C ALA A 107 -23.06 11.95 7.57
N HIS A 108 -22.95 11.18 6.50
CA HIS A 108 -24.09 10.58 5.80
C HIS A 108 -23.86 9.10 5.54
N ARG A 109 -24.94 8.31 5.62
CA ARG A 109 -24.94 6.90 5.26
C ARG A 109 -25.75 6.69 4.01
N ILE A 110 -25.17 6.01 3.03
CA ILE A 110 -25.83 5.65 1.78
C ILE A 110 -26.08 4.16 1.79
N ALA A 111 -27.30 3.74 1.43
CA ALA A 111 -27.62 2.33 1.24
C ALA A 111 -28.26 2.12 -0.14
N LEU A 112 -27.63 1.26 -0.94
CA LEU A 112 -28.19 0.77 -2.20
C LEU A 112 -28.97 -0.51 -1.91
N VAL A 113 -30.26 -0.50 -2.23
CA VAL A 113 -31.17 -1.62 -1.94
C VAL A 113 -31.41 -2.41 -3.21
N SER A 114 -31.11 -3.71 -3.21
CA SER A 114 -31.33 -4.59 -4.35
C SER A 114 -32.81 -4.99 -4.52
N SER A 115 -33.16 -5.56 -5.68
CA SER A 115 -34.46 -6.17 -5.91
C SER A 115 -34.80 -7.32 -4.95
N LEU A 116 -33.79 -7.96 -4.36
CA LEU A 116 -33.97 -9.01 -3.35
C LEU A 116 -33.96 -8.46 -1.91
N GLY A 117 -33.77 -7.15 -1.74
CA GLY A 117 -33.73 -6.49 -0.44
C GLY A 117 -32.36 -6.53 0.26
N ALA A 118 -31.29 -6.91 -0.44
CA ALA A 118 -29.94 -6.79 0.09
C ALA A 118 -29.53 -5.31 0.18
N LEU A 119 -28.77 -4.96 1.22
CA LEU A 119 -28.23 -3.61 1.43
C LEU A 119 -26.74 -3.59 1.13
N PHE A 120 -26.31 -2.67 0.26
CA PHE A 120 -24.91 -2.34 0.03
C PHE A 120 -24.67 -0.92 0.52
N GLU A 121 -23.84 -0.77 1.55
CA GLU A 121 -23.76 0.45 2.32
C GLU A 121 -22.40 1.13 2.13
N GLY A 122 -22.43 2.46 2.13
CA GLY A 122 -21.25 3.30 2.10
C GLY A 122 -21.43 4.49 3.02
N GLU A 123 -20.33 4.96 3.58
CA GLU A 123 -20.30 6.06 4.53
C GLU A 123 -19.59 7.28 3.92
N ILE A 124 -20.18 8.45 4.14
CA ILE A 124 -19.51 9.74 4.00
C ILE A 124 -19.24 10.20 5.43
N PRO A 125 -18.03 9.99 5.97
CA PRO A 125 -17.75 10.32 7.37
C PRO A 125 -17.80 11.84 7.62
N VAL A 126 -17.41 12.63 6.62
CA VAL A 126 -17.45 14.09 6.64
C VAL A 126 -17.77 14.59 5.23
N ALA A 127 -18.93 15.21 5.06
CA ALA A 127 -19.36 15.75 3.77
C ALA A 127 -18.57 17.01 3.41
N VAL A 128 -17.69 16.86 2.43
CA VAL A 128 -16.97 17.98 1.80
C VAL A 128 -17.06 17.86 0.29
N ALA A 129 -17.15 19.00 -0.38
CA ALA A 129 -17.14 19.04 -1.84
C ALA A 129 -15.85 18.37 -2.35
N THR A 130 -16.00 17.42 -3.27
CA THR A 130 -14.86 16.75 -3.88
C THR A 130 -13.98 17.80 -4.58
N PRO A 131 -12.68 17.89 -4.24
CA PRO A 131 -11.85 18.96 -4.76
C PRO A 131 -11.75 18.92 -6.29
N HIS A 132 -11.98 20.06 -6.95
CA HIS A 132 -11.64 20.19 -8.37
C HIS A 132 -10.13 20.28 -8.54
N THR A 133 -9.63 19.68 -9.63
CA THR A 133 -8.21 19.74 -9.96
C THR A 133 -7.81 21.20 -10.22
N SER A 134 -6.77 21.66 -9.54
CA SER A 134 -6.24 23.01 -9.71
C SER A 134 -4.72 23.01 -9.56
N PHE A 135 -4.06 24.01 -10.16
CA PHE A 135 -2.61 24.15 -10.04
C PHE A 135 -2.17 24.39 -8.59
N ASN A 136 -2.98 25.12 -7.80
CA ASN A 136 -2.69 25.34 -6.38
C ASN A 136 -2.76 24.03 -5.58
N LEU A 137 -3.77 23.20 -5.80
CA LEU A 137 -3.89 21.90 -5.16
C LEU A 137 -2.75 20.96 -5.57
N PHE A 138 -2.35 21.00 -6.84
CA PHE A 138 -1.19 20.25 -7.34
C PHE A 138 0.09 20.64 -6.60
N LEU A 139 0.34 21.94 -6.40
CA LEU A 139 1.48 22.42 -5.62
C LEU A 139 1.38 22.04 -4.14
N GLN A 140 0.19 22.11 -3.53
CA GLN A 140 -0.02 21.75 -2.13
C GLN A 140 0.30 20.28 -1.88
N PHE A 141 -0.22 19.35 -2.70
CA PHE A 141 0.15 17.94 -2.60
C PHE A 141 1.65 17.73 -2.83
N GLY A 142 2.24 18.43 -3.80
CA GLY A 142 3.68 18.36 -4.03
C GLY A 142 4.51 18.81 -2.82
N LEU A 143 4.07 19.86 -2.11
CA LEU A 143 4.69 20.33 -0.87
C LEU A 143 4.51 19.34 0.27
N VAL A 144 3.33 18.72 0.40
CA VAL A 144 3.09 17.67 1.39
C VAL A 144 4.05 16.50 1.17
N GLY A 145 4.16 15.99 -0.06
CA GLY A 145 5.12 14.93 -0.37
C GLY A 145 6.57 15.33 -0.16
N LEU A 146 6.93 16.61 -0.39
CA LEU A 146 8.25 17.14 -0.07
C LEU A 146 8.52 17.12 1.45
N TYR A 147 7.55 17.55 2.26
CA TYR A 147 7.68 17.61 3.72
C TYR A 147 7.67 16.23 4.38
N VAL A 148 7.00 15.25 3.78
CA VAL A 148 6.91 13.88 4.31
C VAL A 148 8.04 12.98 3.81
N GLY A 149 8.48 13.12 2.56
CA GLY A 149 9.53 12.28 2.00
C GLY A 149 10.91 12.93 2.05
N VAL A 150 11.09 14.00 1.27
CA VAL A 150 12.42 14.58 1.01
C VAL A 150 13.00 15.23 2.26
N VAL A 151 12.27 16.13 2.92
CA VAL A 151 12.80 16.86 4.08
C VAL A 151 13.28 15.92 5.20
N PRO A 152 12.47 14.99 5.71
CA PRO A 152 12.88 14.13 6.82
C PRO A 152 14.00 13.16 6.45
N ILE A 153 14.00 12.56 5.25
CA ILE A 153 15.13 11.74 4.79
C ILE A 153 16.41 12.59 4.75
N GLY A 154 16.30 13.82 4.24
CA GLY A 154 17.40 14.78 4.23
C GLY A 154 17.93 15.05 5.64
N LEU A 155 17.03 15.31 6.59
CA LEU A 155 17.37 15.48 8.00
C LEU A 155 18.07 14.24 8.56
N GLY A 156 17.62 13.03 8.23
CA GLY A 156 18.29 11.78 8.62
C GLY A 156 19.69 11.64 8.01
N LEU A 157 19.87 11.95 6.73
CA LEU A 157 21.17 11.93 6.06
C LEU A 157 22.17 12.92 6.68
N LEU A 158 21.70 14.04 7.24
CA LEU A 158 22.55 15.02 7.94
C LEU A 158 23.20 14.46 9.21
N TRP A 159 22.76 13.31 9.73
CA TRP A 159 23.43 12.61 10.83
C TRP A 159 24.75 11.93 10.41
N TYR A 160 25.02 11.83 9.11
CA TYR A 160 26.22 11.17 8.58
C TYR A 160 27.55 11.65 9.22
N PRO A 161 27.85 12.95 9.37
CA PRO A 161 29.11 13.40 9.97
C PRO A 161 29.25 13.02 11.44
N PHE A 162 28.13 12.98 12.18
CA PHE A 162 28.10 12.52 13.56
C PHE A 162 28.35 11.01 13.63
N MET A 163 27.67 10.23 12.77
CA MET A 163 27.82 8.79 12.70
C MET A 163 29.26 8.34 12.40
N ARG A 164 30.03 9.13 11.64
CA ARG A 164 31.47 8.87 11.39
C ARG A 164 32.34 8.88 12.65
N ARG A 165 31.86 9.48 13.73
CA ARG A 165 32.60 9.60 15.01
C ARG A 165 32.22 8.50 16.00
N LEU A 166 31.23 7.68 15.68
CA LEU A 166 30.73 6.65 16.58
C LEU A 166 31.66 5.45 16.66
N SER A 167 31.65 4.79 17.81
CA SER A 167 32.35 3.51 18.00
C SER A 167 31.71 2.43 17.13
N LYS A 168 32.45 1.35 16.85
CA LYS A 168 31.92 0.19 16.10
C LYS A 168 30.71 -0.43 16.78
N ALA A 169 30.70 -0.49 18.12
CA ALA A 169 29.56 -0.99 18.88
C ALA A 169 28.33 -0.10 18.71
N ALA A 170 28.49 1.23 18.76
CA ALA A 170 27.40 2.17 18.52
C ALA A 170 26.89 2.09 17.06
N MET A 171 27.77 1.88 16.08
CA MET A 171 27.36 1.65 14.69
C MET A 171 26.55 0.36 14.53
N ASN A 172 27.01 -0.74 15.13
CA ASN A 172 26.28 -2.01 15.13
C ASN A 172 24.91 -1.87 15.82
N PHE A 173 24.84 -1.09 16.90
CA PHE A 173 23.56 -0.75 17.56
C PHE A 173 22.63 0.00 16.61
N ILE A 174 23.11 1.04 15.91
CA ILE A 174 22.30 1.83 14.96
C ILE A 174 21.82 0.97 13.79
N LEU A 175 22.68 0.12 13.22
CA LEU A 175 22.28 -0.78 12.14
C LEU A 175 21.21 -1.78 12.62
N ALA A 176 21.38 -2.34 13.81
CA ALA A 176 20.39 -3.24 14.40
C ALA A 176 19.08 -2.52 14.76
N LEU A 177 19.15 -1.28 15.23
CA LEU A 177 18.01 -0.39 15.43
C LEU A 177 17.27 -0.15 14.11
N THR A 178 18.01 0.10 13.02
CA THR A 178 17.44 0.23 11.67
C THR A 178 16.68 -1.02 11.25
N VAL A 179 17.25 -2.21 11.51
CA VAL A 179 16.53 -3.48 11.25
C VAL A 179 15.23 -3.56 12.05
N GLY A 180 15.25 -3.21 13.34
CA GLY A 180 14.04 -3.18 14.18
C GLY A 180 12.97 -2.22 13.65
N LEU A 181 13.37 -0.99 13.29
CA LEU A 181 12.48 0.01 12.69
C LEU A 181 11.82 -0.53 11.41
N LEU A 182 12.63 -1.08 10.48
CA LEU A 182 12.15 -1.57 9.20
C LEU A 182 11.27 -2.84 9.32
N VAL A 183 11.51 -3.68 10.33
CA VAL A 183 10.63 -4.83 10.61
C VAL A 183 9.25 -4.36 11.05
N TYR A 184 9.18 -3.37 11.95
CA TYR A 184 7.90 -2.76 12.31
C TYR A 184 7.21 -2.16 11.09
N LEU A 185 7.96 -1.43 10.26
CA LEU A 185 7.45 -0.78 9.06
C LEU A 185 6.91 -1.78 8.03
N ALA A 186 7.60 -2.92 7.83
CA ALA A 186 7.13 -3.99 6.96
C ALA A 186 5.79 -4.55 7.44
N ILE A 187 5.62 -4.72 8.75
CA ILE A 187 4.36 -5.19 9.35
C ILE A 187 3.27 -4.13 9.20
N GLY A 188 3.55 -2.86 9.51
CA GLY A 188 2.60 -1.76 9.34
C GLY A 188 2.11 -1.64 7.90
N THR A 189 3.05 -1.51 6.95
CA THR A 189 2.74 -1.42 5.51
C THR A 189 1.97 -2.64 5.02
N TRP A 190 2.25 -3.83 5.56
CA TRP A 190 1.50 -5.04 5.25
C TRP A 190 0.06 -4.96 5.73
N LEU A 191 -0.17 -4.47 6.95
CA LEU A 191 -1.51 -4.30 7.49
C LEU A 191 -2.29 -3.25 6.68
N ASP A 192 -1.67 -2.11 6.37
CA ASP A 192 -2.26 -1.05 5.55
C ASP A 192 -2.62 -1.57 4.15
N ALA A 193 -1.73 -2.36 3.52
CA ALA A 193 -2.02 -2.99 2.24
C ALA A 193 -3.23 -3.93 2.31
N ASN A 194 -3.39 -4.66 3.41
CA ASN A 194 -4.51 -5.58 3.61
C ASN A 194 -5.83 -4.88 3.92
N GLU A 195 -5.78 -3.68 4.50
CA GLU A 195 -6.97 -2.83 4.72
C GLU A 195 -7.57 -2.44 3.37
N PHE A 196 -6.78 -1.85 2.45
CA PHE A 196 -7.24 -1.59 1.09
C PHE A 196 -7.63 -2.87 0.33
N ALA A 197 -6.88 -3.95 0.55
CA ALA A 197 -7.17 -5.23 -0.09
C ALA A 197 -8.54 -5.81 0.31
N ALA A 198 -9.03 -5.50 1.51
CA ALA A 198 -10.31 -5.97 2.02
C ALA A 198 -11.50 -5.22 1.40
N GLU A 199 -11.28 -4.00 0.91
CA GLU A 199 -12.29 -3.19 0.19
C GLU A 199 -12.39 -3.56 -1.29
N LEU A 200 -11.39 -4.28 -1.83
CA LEU A 200 -11.39 -4.67 -3.22
C LEU A 200 -12.52 -5.67 -3.53
N PRO A 201 -13.14 -5.57 -4.72
CA PRO A 201 -14.03 -6.60 -5.24
C PRO A 201 -13.43 -8.01 -5.10
N ALA A 202 -14.26 -8.98 -4.69
CA ALA A 202 -13.79 -10.32 -4.31
C ALA A 202 -12.94 -11.01 -5.40
N PHE A 203 -13.21 -10.72 -6.68
CA PHE A 203 -12.48 -11.29 -7.81
C PHE A 203 -10.99 -10.92 -7.84
N TRP A 204 -10.57 -9.82 -7.20
CA TRP A 204 -9.16 -9.44 -7.11
C TRP A 204 -8.36 -10.34 -6.20
N GLN A 205 -9.02 -11.06 -5.27
CA GLN A 205 -8.36 -11.81 -4.20
C GLN A 205 -7.30 -10.94 -3.49
N GLY A 206 -7.73 -9.78 -2.98
CA GLY A 206 -6.84 -8.73 -2.49
C GLY A 206 -5.77 -9.21 -1.51
N VAL A 207 -6.16 -9.96 -0.47
CA VAL A 207 -5.22 -10.46 0.56
C VAL A 207 -4.14 -11.38 -0.05
N PRO A 208 -4.48 -12.43 -0.84
CA PRO A 208 -3.49 -13.17 -1.62
C PRO A 208 -2.65 -12.29 -2.55
N MET A 209 -3.26 -11.30 -3.21
CA MET A 209 -2.57 -10.38 -4.12
C MET A 209 -1.45 -9.63 -3.40
N VAL A 210 -1.71 -9.09 -2.20
CA VAL A 210 -0.68 -8.44 -1.36
C VAL A 210 0.50 -9.37 -1.10
N LEU A 211 0.22 -10.62 -0.68
CA LEU A 211 1.25 -11.61 -0.42
C LEU A 211 2.12 -11.88 -1.64
N PHE A 212 1.50 -12.19 -2.78
CA PHE A 212 2.23 -12.56 -3.98
C PHE A 212 3.03 -11.39 -4.53
N ILE A 213 2.47 -10.18 -4.56
CA ILE A 213 3.19 -8.99 -5.03
C ILE A 213 4.38 -8.68 -4.11
N ALA A 214 4.22 -8.75 -2.79
CA ALA A 214 5.32 -8.54 -1.85
C ALA A 214 6.44 -9.57 -2.04
N LEU A 215 6.10 -10.86 -2.16
CA LEU A 215 7.08 -11.93 -2.38
C LEU A 215 7.76 -11.85 -3.75
N ILE A 216 7.03 -11.52 -4.81
CA ILE A 216 7.57 -11.31 -6.15
C ILE A 216 8.52 -10.11 -6.12
N THR A 217 8.12 -9.01 -5.50
CA THR A 217 8.96 -7.81 -5.38
C THR A 217 10.25 -8.12 -4.62
N LEU A 218 10.15 -8.78 -3.47
CA LEU A 218 11.31 -9.27 -2.72
C LEU A 218 12.21 -10.15 -3.60
N GLY A 219 11.63 -11.14 -4.28
CA GLY A 219 12.37 -12.07 -5.14
C GLY A 219 13.08 -11.38 -6.29
N VAL A 220 12.41 -10.46 -6.99
CA VAL A 220 12.97 -9.66 -8.08
C VAL A 220 14.13 -8.80 -7.57
N LEU A 221 13.95 -8.08 -6.47
CA LEU A 221 15.00 -7.22 -5.92
C LEU A 221 16.22 -8.03 -5.43
N LEU A 222 15.99 -9.20 -4.81
CA LEU A 222 17.07 -10.12 -4.41
C LEU A 222 17.80 -10.71 -5.63
N ALA A 223 17.09 -11.09 -6.69
CA ALA A 223 17.68 -11.62 -7.92
C ALA A 223 18.54 -10.56 -8.63
N LEU A 224 18.01 -9.33 -8.77
CA LEU A 224 18.76 -8.19 -9.32
C LEU A 224 19.99 -7.85 -8.46
N GLY A 225 19.87 -7.96 -7.14
CA GLY A 225 20.98 -7.76 -6.21
C GLY A 225 22.05 -8.86 -6.27
N GLY A 226 21.65 -10.10 -6.54
CA GLY A 226 22.49 -11.30 -6.62
C GLY A 226 23.23 -11.48 -7.95
N ALA A 227 22.64 -11.03 -9.07
CA ALA A 227 23.26 -11.09 -10.40
C ALA A 227 24.53 -10.23 -10.53
N ARG A 228 24.72 -9.25 -9.63
CA ARG A 228 25.88 -8.33 -9.62
C ARG A 228 27.03 -8.80 -8.72
N ARG A 229 27.11 -10.11 -8.43
CA ARG A 229 28.01 -10.71 -7.41
C ARG A 229 29.51 -10.52 -7.66
N ASP A 230 29.94 -10.27 -8.90
CA ASP A 230 31.36 -10.14 -9.24
C ASP A 230 31.94 -8.72 -9.05
N ALA A 231 31.09 -7.72 -8.82
CA ALA A 231 31.53 -6.43 -8.29
C ALA A 231 31.34 -6.47 -6.77
N GLU A 232 32.42 -6.33 -5.98
CA GLU A 232 32.32 -6.14 -4.53
C GLU A 232 31.10 -5.26 -4.21
N THR A 233 30.14 -5.76 -3.43
CA THR A 233 28.95 -4.98 -3.04
C THR A 233 29.43 -3.77 -2.25
N SER A 234 29.67 -2.66 -2.96
CA SER A 234 30.21 -1.45 -2.35
C SER A 234 29.19 -0.93 -1.35
N ALA A 235 29.65 -0.39 -0.23
CA ALA A 235 28.80 0.27 0.77
C ALA A 235 27.79 1.25 0.13
N LEU A 236 28.23 1.93 -0.94
CA LEU A 236 27.41 2.83 -1.72
C LEU A 236 26.32 2.09 -2.51
N GLY A 237 26.64 0.96 -3.13
CA GLY A 237 25.66 0.10 -3.79
C GLY A 237 24.59 -0.42 -2.83
N VAL A 238 24.97 -0.74 -1.58
CA VAL A 238 24.00 -1.08 -0.53
C VAL A 238 23.11 0.11 -0.23
N ALA A 239 23.66 1.29 0.04
CA ALA A 239 22.86 2.49 0.32
C ALA A 239 21.87 2.84 -0.82
N TYR A 240 22.24 2.66 -2.09
CA TYR A 240 21.30 2.85 -3.21
C TYR A 240 20.16 1.84 -3.24
N ARG A 241 20.42 0.58 -2.88
CA ARG A 241 19.35 -0.43 -2.77
C ARG A 241 18.41 -0.11 -1.62
N ILE A 242 18.96 0.29 -0.48
CA ILE A 242 18.18 0.78 0.67
C ILE A 242 17.32 1.97 0.25
N ALA A 243 17.92 3.01 -0.35
CA ALA A 243 17.19 4.20 -0.79
C ALA A 243 16.10 3.88 -1.82
N PHE A 244 16.36 2.97 -2.75
CA PHE A 244 15.36 2.55 -3.72
C PHE A 244 14.18 1.81 -3.07
N GLY A 245 14.47 0.88 -2.14
CA GLY A 245 13.41 0.14 -1.45
C GLY A 245 12.56 1.04 -0.56
N ILE A 246 13.20 1.98 0.14
CA ILE A 246 12.53 3.03 0.92
C ILE A 246 11.71 3.96 0.01
N GLY A 247 12.24 4.35 -1.15
CA GLY A 247 11.51 5.15 -2.12
C GLY A 247 10.21 4.48 -2.60
N LEU A 248 10.22 3.17 -2.84
CA LEU A 248 9.00 2.44 -3.19
C LEU A 248 7.98 2.43 -2.04
N HIS A 249 8.42 2.36 -0.80
CA HIS A 249 7.54 2.48 0.36
C HIS A 249 6.95 3.90 0.49
N ASN A 250 7.79 4.94 0.36
CA ASN A 250 7.36 6.34 0.48
C ASN A 250 6.38 6.77 -0.63
N LEU A 251 6.39 6.08 -1.78
CA LEU A 251 5.33 6.22 -2.77
C LEU A 251 3.95 5.84 -2.20
N GLY A 252 3.87 4.74 -1.45
CA GLY A 252 2.65 4.28 -0.80
C GLY A 252 2.19 5.21 0.32
N GLU A 253 3.12 5.75 1.11
CA GLU A 253 2.81 6.77 2.12
C GLU A 253 2.18 8.03 1.50
N GLY A 254 2.80 8.52 0.42
CA GLY A 254 2.28 9.68 -0.30
C GLY A 254 0.89 9.40 -0.83
N LEU A 255 0.65 8.19 -1.37
CA LEU A 255 -0.65 7.77 -1.87
C LEU A 255 -1.72 7.81 -0.77
N ALA A 256 -1.42 7.25 0.42
CA ALA A 256 -2.34 7.25 1.55
C ALA A 256 -2.68 8.68 2.02
N ILE A 257 -1.68 9.56 2.13
CA ILE A 257 -1.90 10.97 2.49
C ILE A 257 -2.77 11.68 1.44
N GLY A 258 -2.43 11.51 0.15
CA GLY A 258 -3.19 12.11 -0.94
C GLY A 258 -4.65 11.65 -0.93
N ALA A 259 -4.87 10.35 -0.73
CA ALA A 259 -6.21 9.75 -0.65
C ALA A 259 -7.01 10.31 0.54
N ALA A 260 -6.42 10.37 1.73
CA ALA A 260 -7.08 10.92 2.91
C ALA A 260 -7.57 12.37 2.70
N PHE A 261 -6.74 13.23 2.11
CA PHE A 261 -7.15 14.60 1.79
C PHE A 261 -8.18 14.65 0.65
N ALA A 262 -8.09 13.78 -0.35
CA ALA A 262 -9.08 13.71 -1.44
C ALA A 262 -10.46 13.24 -0.95
N SER A 263 -10.49 12.40 0.08
CA SER A 263 -11.71 11.92 0.76
C SER A 263 -12.23 12.89 1.82
N GLY A 264 -11.57 14.03 2.04
CA GLY A 264 -12.00 15.03 3.04
C GLY A 264 -11.55 14.75 4.47
N GLU A 265 -10.79 13.68 4.70
CA GLU A 265 -10.31 13.26 6.01
C GLU A 265 -9.04 14.04 6.40
N ALA A 266 -9.15 15.36 6.53
CA ALA A 266 -8.00 16.23 6.80
C ALA A 266 -7.28 15.91 8.12
N ALA A 267 -8.01 15.41 9.13
CA ALA A 267 -7.44 14.95 10.39
C ALA A 267 -6.55 13.71 10.18
N LEU A 268 -7.05 12.70 9.45
CA LEU A 268 -6.27 11.51 9.08
C LEU A 268 -5.05 11.91 8.23
N GLY A 269 -5.24 12.77 7.21
CA GLY A 269 -4.14 13.26 6.38
C GLY A 269 -3.04 13.95 7.19
N THR A 270 -3.41 14.81 8.14
CA THR A 270 -2.45 15.52 9.03
C THR A 270 -1.72 14.56 9.96
N PHE A 271 -2.46 13.61 10.52
CA PHE A 271 -1.93 12.55 11.34
C PHE A 271 -0.87 11.72 10.58
N LEU A 272 -1.18 11.31 9.35
CA LEU A 272 -0.28 10.53 8.51
C LEU A 272 0.99 11.33 8.19
N ILE A 273 0.85 12.62 7.86
CA ILE A 273 2.00 13.52 7.64
C ILE A 273 2.95 13.50 8.85
N LEU A 274 2.42 13.67 10.06
CA LEU A 274 3.26 13.74 11.28
C LEU A 274 3.95 12.41 11.56
N GLY A 275 3.20 11.30 11.50
CA GLY A 275 3.73 9.95 11.71
C GLY A 275 4.83 9.60 10.71
N PHE A 276 4.54 9.77 9.43
CA PHE A 276 5.46 9.47 8.33
C PHE A 276 6.71 10.34 8.35
N THR A 277 6.55 11.64 8.62
CA THR A 277 7.70 12.56 8.75
C THR A 277 8.67 12.09 9.84
N LEU A 278 8.16 11.68 11.02
CA LEU A 278 9.01 11.27 12.13
C LEU A 278 9.84 10.02 11.80
N HIS A 279 9.23 9.01 11.18
CA HIS A 279 9.99 7.80 10.87
C HIS A 279 10.88 7.95 9.63
N ASN A 280 10.53 8.78 8.66
CA ASN A 280 11.38 9.04 7.48
C ASN A 280 12.71 9.73 7.86
N ILE A 281 12.79 10.38 9.03
CA ILE A 281 14.08 10.82 9.59
C ILE A 281 14.96 9.62 9.92
N THR A 282 14.40 8.58 10.54
CA THR A 282 15.14 7.36 10.91
C THR A 282 15.58 6.54 9.70
N GLU A 283 14.81 6.59 8.62
CA GLU A 283 15.15 5.98 7.33
C GLU A 283 16.39 6.63 6.69
N GLY A 284 16.49 7.96 6.73
CA GLY A 284 17.68 8.67 6.28
C GLY A 284 18.96 8.24 7.02
N VAL A 285 18.84 7.94 8.32
CA VAL A 285 19.95 7.36 9.11
C VAL A 285 20.31 5.96 8.59
N GLY A 286 19.31 5.12 8.33
CA GLY A 286 19.48 3.78 7.76
C GLY A 286 20.16 3.78 6.39
N ILE A 287 19.82 4.74 5.52
CA ILE A 287 20.46 4.93 4.21
C ILE A 287 21.93 5.36 4.36
N ALA A 288 22.22 6.25 5.31
CA ALA A 288 23.57 6.74 5.53
C ALA A 288 24.49 5.72 6.23
N ALA A 289 23.96 4.81 7.05
CA ALA A 289 24.74 3.90 7.88
C ALA A 289 25.78 3.04 7.10
N PRO A 290 25.45 2.41 5.95
CA PRO A 290 26.43 1.63 5.19
C PRO A 290 27.61 2.47 4.67
N ILE A 291 27.39 3.76 4.35
CA ILE A 291 28.38 4.62 3.70
C ILE A 291 29.25 5.42 4.69
N VAL A 292 29.06 5.25 6.00
CA VAL A 292 29.81 5.97 7.05
C VAL A 292 31.33 5.76 6.95
N GLN A 293 31.77 4.56 6.55
CA GLN A 293 33.20 4.23 6.39
C GLN A 293 33.80 4.69 5.05
N ARG A 294 32.99 5.29 4.16
CA ARG A 294 33.41 5.87 2.89
C ARG A 294 33.27 7.39 2.96
N SER A 295 33.85 8.11 2.00
CA SER A 295 33.63 9.55 1.82
C SER A 295 33.02 9.80 0.44
N PRO A 296 31.74 9.44 0.23
CA PRO A 296 31.07 9.68 -1.04
C PRO A 296 30.90 11.19 -1.27
N GLY A 297 30.96 11.62 -2.54
CA GLY A 297 30.70 13.02 -2.89
C GLY A 297 29.25 13.43 -2.61
N ILE A 298 29.01 14.74 -2.44
CA ILE A 298 27.69 15.34 -2.15
C ILE A 298 26.60 14.88 -3.14
N ARG A 299 26.97 14.62 -4.40
CA ARG A 299 26.07 14.13 -5.46
C ARG A 299 25.36 12.83 -5.06
N HIS A 300 26.05 11.94 -4.35
CA HIS A 300 25.44 10.68 -3.89
C HIS A 300 24.41 10.92 -2.81
N PHE A 301 24.64 11.85 -1.88
CA PHE A 301 23.64 12.23 -0.87
C PHE A 301 22.39 12.80 -1.53
N VAL A 302 22.55 13.69 -2.52
CA VAL A 302 21.42 14.25 -3.28
C VAL A 302 20.66 13.15 -4.02
N LEU A 303 21.36 12.22 -4.69
CA LEU A 303 20.71 11.12 -5.39
C LEU A 303 19.98 10.16 -4.44
N LEU A 304 20.60 9.79 -3.31
CA LEU A 304 19.98 8.94 -2.30
C LEU A 304 18.72 9.61 -1.72
N LEU A 305 18.81 10.91 -1.42
CA LEU A 305 17.69 11.74 -0.97
C LEU A 305 16.54 11.75 -1.96
N LEU A 306 16.82 12.00 -3.24
CA LEU A 306 15.78 12.08 -4.27
C LEU A 306 15.16 10.70 -4.58
N ILE A 307 15.96 9.63 -4.56
CA ILE A 307 15.48 8.27 -4.79
C ILE A 307 14.58 7.81 -3.65
N ALA A 308 14.94 8.11 -2.40
CA ALA A 308 14.18 7.68 -1.23
C ALA A 308 12.98 8.60 -0.93
N GLY A 309 13.15 9.92 -1.04
CA GLY A 309 12.11 10.88 -0.63
C GLY A 309 11.26 11.42 -1.78
N GLY A 310 11.79 11.47 -3.00
CA GLY A 310 11.06 11.97 -4.17
C GLY A 310 9.77 11.20 -4.50
N PRO A 311 9.73 9.86 -4.38
CA PRO A 311 8.52 9.08 -4.62
C PRO A 311 7.30 9.51 -3.79
N ALA A 312 7.47 10.04 -2.58
CA ALA A 312 6.37 10.55 -1.76
C ALA A 312 5.57 11.66 -2.47
N ILE A 313 6.26 12.53 -3.23
CA ILE A 313 5.63 13.58 -4.04
C ILE A 313 4.70 12.97 -5.07
N PHE A 314 5.19 11.98 -5.82
CA PHE A 314 4.36 11.27 -6.80
C PHE A 314 3.20 10.54 -6.13
N GLY A 315 3.43 9.93 -4.97
CA GLY A 315 2.39 9.29 -4.17
C GLY A 315 1.27 10.26 -3.84
N THR A 316 1.60 11.43 -3.27
CA THR A 316 0.60 12.44 -2.89
C THR A 316 -0.21 12.96 -4.09
N TRP A 317 0.40 13.10 -5.27
CA TRP A 317 -0.34 13.45 -6.47
C TRP A 317 -1.25 12.33 -6.94
N ILE A 318 -0.76 11.09 -6.99
CA ILE A 318 -1.58 9.95 -7.42
C ILE A 318 -2.75 9.76 -6.44
N GLY A 319 -2.51 9.79 -5.13
CA GLY A 319 -3.55 9.64 -4.13
C GLY A 319 -4.52 10.82 -4.11
N GLY A 320 -4.02 12.03 -4.36
CA GLY A 320 -4.84 13.24 -4.36
C GLY A 320 -5.75 13.39 -5.59
N PHE A 321 -5.34 12.88 -6.75
CA PHE A 321 -6.03 13.13 -8.02
C PHE A 321 -6.57 11.89 -8.72
N ALA A 322 -5.99 10.73 -8.47
CA ALA A 322 -6.24 9.50 -9.21
C ALA A 322 -6.19 8.28 -8.28
N PHE A 323 -6.73 8.43 -7.06
CA PHE A 323 -6.79 7.32 -6.12
C PHE A 323 -7.61 6.17 -6.71
N ASP A 324 -7.02 4.99 -6.66
CA ASP A 324 -7.62 3.73 -7.05
C ASP A 324 -7.20 2.70 -5.99
N PRO A 325 -8.15 2.05 -5.29
CA PRO A 325 -7.84 1.09 -4.24
C PRO A 325 -6.95 -0.07 -4.72
N VAL A 326 -7.11 -0.53 -5.97
CA VAL A 326 -6.30 -1.62 -6.53
C VAL A 326 -4.85 -1.16 -6.67
N LEU A 327 -4.64 0.04 -7.22
CA LEU A 327 -3.29 0.61 -7.31
C LEU A 327 -2.68 0.83 -5.92
N ALA A 328 -3.46 1.26 -4.93
CA ALA A 328 -3.01 1.40 -3.56
C ALA A 328 -2.52 0.07 -2.97
N THR A 329 -3.33 -0.98 -3.07
CA THR A 329 -2.96 -2.33 -2.64
C THR A 329 -1.69 -2.82 -3.33
N ILE A 330 -1.58 -2.63 -4.65
CA ILE A 330 -0.40 -3.05 -5.43
C ILE A 330 0.86 -2.29 -4.97
N PHE A 331 0.80 -0.95 -4.86
CA PHE A 331 1.97 -0.16 -4.50
C PHE A 331 2.43 -0.40 -3.06
N LEU A 332 1.50 -0.54 -2.11
CA LEU A 332 1.84 -0.89 -0.73
C LEU A 332 2.45 -2.29 -0.65
N ALA A 333 1.90 -3.27 -1.39
CA ALA A 333 2.48 -4.62 -1.45
C ALA A 333 3.90 -4.63 -2.06
N ILE A 334 4.15 -3.83 -3.10
CA ILE A 334 5.49 -3.57 -3.63
C ILE A 334 6.38 -2.99 -2.52
N GLY A 335 5.88 -2.00 -1.79
CA GLY A 335 6.55 -1.38 -0.64
C GLY A 335 6.96 -2.41 0.43
N VAL A 336 6.06 -3.33 0.81
CA VAL A 336 6.38 -4.41 1.76
C VAL A 336 7.53 -5.27 1.25
N GLY A 337 7.45 -5.75 0.01
CA GLY A 337 8.50 -6.56 -0.59
C GLY A 337 9.85 -5.84 -0.65
N ALA A 338 9.81 -4.54 -0.92
CA ALA A 338 10.98 -3.67 -0.94
C ALA A 338 11.59 -3.48 0.46
N ILE A 339 10.79 -3.18 1.49
CA ILE A 339 11.27 -3.07 2.88
C ILE A 339 11.89 -4.39 3.35
N LEU A 340 11.23 -5.53 3.09
CA LEU A 340 11.78 -6.86 3.43
C LEU A 340 13.15 -7.09 2.77
N GLN A 341 13.33 -6.61 1.54
CA GLN A 341 14.62 -6.69 0.86
C GLN A 341 15.68 -5.80 1.54
N VAL A 342 15.31 -4.62 2.00
CA VAL A 342 16.19 -3.73 2.76
C VAL A 342 16.59 -4.36 4.09
N VAL A 343 15.61 -4.91 4.85
CA VAL A 343 15.83 -5.65 6.10
C VAL A 343 16.86 -6.76 5.86
N TRP A 344 16.73 -7.50 4.77
CA TRP A 344 17.68 -8.54 4.39
C TRP A 344 19.11 -8.00 4.17
N GLU A 345 19.28 -6.92 3.41
CA GLU A 345 20.61 -6.36 3.12
C GLU A 345 21.28 -5.77 4.36
N VAL A 346 20.53 -5.04 5.20
CA VAL A 346 21.06 -4.47 6.45
C VAL A 346 21.41 -5.59 7.44
N SER A 347 20.55 -6.60 7.58
CA SER A 347 20.83 -7.77 8.44
C SER A 347 22.08 -8.52 7.97
N LYS A 348 22.27 -8.65 6.66
CA LYS A 348 23.49 -9.24 6.08
C LYS A 348 24.73 -8.39 6.34
N LEU A 349 24.62 -7.07 6.34
CA LEU A 349 25.72 -6.17 6.72
C LEU A 349 26.11 -6.37 8.18
N VAL A 350 25.12 -6.40 9.09
CA VAL A 350 25.32 -6.68 10.52
C VAL A 350 25.98 -8.05 10.71
N ALA A 351 25.52 -9.07 10.00
CA ALA A 351 26.09 -10.43 10.07
C ALA A 351 27.55 -10.49 9.60
N ARG A 352 27.88 -9.79 8.50
CA ARG A 352 29.26 -9.71 7.99
C ARG A 352 30.19 -9.01 9.00
N ASP A 353 29.72 -7.94 9.62
CA ASP A 353 30.53 -7.19 10.58
C ASP A 353 30.68 -7.93 11.91
N ALA A 354 29.65 -8.66 12.37
CA ALA A 354 29.75 -9.56 13.53
C ALA A 354 30.78 -10.69 13.27
N ALA A 355 30.73 -11.32 12.09
CA ALA A 355 31.67 -12.36 11.70
C ALA A 355 33.13 -11.87 11.65
N LYS A 356 33.37 -10.68 11.08
CA LYS A 356 34.70 -10.03 11.09
C LYS A 356 35.23 -9.80 12.51
N GLN A 357 34.33 -9.54 13.46
CA GLN A 357 34.65 -9.29 14.86
C GLN A 357 34.70 -10.56 15.71
N ARG A 358 34.46 -11.74 15.12
CA ARG A 358 34.31 -13.02 15.84
C ARG A 358 33.29 -12.95 16.98
N GLN A 359 32.23 -12.17 16.78
CA GLN A 359 31.12 -12.05 17.72
C GLN A 359 29.89 -12.81 17.18
N PRO A 360 29.01 -13.31 18.05
CA PRO A 360 27.74 -13.85 17.62
C PRO A 360 26.87 -12.75 16.99
N LEU A 361 26.09 -13.13 15.97
CA LEU A 361 25.15 -12.24 15.28
C LEU A 361 24.17 -11.60 16.28
N VAL A 362 23.63 -12.42 17.17
CA VAL A 362 22.76 -12.00 18.26
C VAL A 362 23.60 -11.83 19.51
N ASN A 363 23.78 -10.58 19.92
CA ASN A 363 24.41 -10.19 21.17
C ASN A 363 23.60 -9.04 21.78
N TRP A 364 23.93 -8.59 22.99
CA TRP A 364 23.16 -7.54 23.68
C TRP A 364 23.09 -6.21 22.93
N VAL A 365 24.11 -5.88 22.12
CA VAL A 365 24.12 -4.66 21.31
C VAL A 365 23.16 -4.79 20.13
N THR A 366 23.21 -5.90 19.40
CA THR A 366 22.32 -6.11 18.24
C THR A 366 20.88 -6.38 18.68
N LEU A 367 20.67 -7.18 19.72
CA LEU A 367 19.33 -7.40 20.27
C LEU A 367 18.74 -6.10 20.85
N GLY A 368 19.54 -5.37 21.64
CA GLY A 368 19.12 -4.08 22.19
C GLY A 368 18.77 -3.07 21.10
N GLY A 369 19.55 -3.05 20.00
CA GLY A 369 19.26 -2.23 18.83
C GLY A 369 17.92 -2.59 18.21
N VAL A 370 17.70 -3.86 17.83
CA VAL A 370 16.45 -4.32 17.20
C VAL A 370 15.24 -4.02 18.09
N VAL A 371 15.32 -4.33 19.39
CA VAL A 371 14.22 -4.09 20.33
C VAL A 371 13.97 -2.59 20.49
N ALA A 372 15.01 -1.77 20.58
CA ALA A 372 14.86 -0.31 20.66
C ALA A 372 14.24 0.26 19.37
N GLY A 373 14.59 -0.26 18.20
CA GLY A 373 13.97 0.12 16.93
C GLY A 373 12.47 -0.22 16.90
N LEU A 374 12.10 -1.44 17.26
CA LEU A 374 10.69 -1.85 17.36
C LEU A 374 9.92 -0.98 18.37
N ALA A 375 10.50 -0.75 19.55
CA ALA A 375 9.89 0.06 20.60
C ALA A 375 9.75 1.52 20.19
N LEU A 376 10.75 2.09 19.50
CA LEU A 376 10.70 3.45 19.00
C LEU A 376 9.59 3.62 17.98
N MET A 377 9.49 2.73 16.98
CA MET A 377 8.40 2.78 15.99
C MET A 377 7.03 2.58 16.63
N TYR A 378 6.92 1.62 17.55
CA TYR A 378 5.66 1.39 18.25
C TYR A 378 5.24 2.62 19.05
N PHE A 379 6.19 3.24 19.77
CA PHE A 379 5.93 4.45 20.56
C PHE A 379 5.55 5.63 19.67
N THR A 380 6.26 5.85 18.55
CA THR A 380 5.89 6.92 17.60
C THR A 380 4.52 6.67 16.99
N ALA A 381 4.20 5.44 16.59
CA ALA A 381 2.87 5.10 16.07
C ALA A 381 1.78 5.31 17.14
N PHE A 382 2.07 4.95 18.39
CA PHE A 382 1.16 5.17 19.52
C PHE A 382 0.92 6.65 19.80
N MET A 383 1.98 7.47 19.86
CA MET A 383 1.91 8.92 20.09
C MET A 383 1.29 9.71 18.94
N VAL A 384 1.18 9.10 17.77
CA VAL A 384 0.46 9.72 16.66
C VAL A 384 -1.02 9.35 16.80
N LYS A 385 -1.37 8.09 17.16
CA LYS A 385 -2.74 7.55 17.44
C LYS A 385 -3.49 8.17 18.62
N PHE A 386 -2.82 8.90 19.49
CA PHE A 386 -3.39 9.56 20.68
C PHE A 386 -2.78 10.95 20.81
#